data_AF-A0A950VG46-F1
#
_entry.id   AF-A0A950VG46-F1
#
_cell.length_a   1.000
_cell.length_b   1.000
_cell.length_c   1.000
_cell.angle_alpha   90.00
_cell.angle_beta   90.00
_cell.angle_gamma   90.00
#
_symmetry.space_group_name_H-M   'P 1'
#
loop_
_entity.id
_entity.type
_entity.pdbx_description
1 polymer ?
#
loop_
_entity_poly.entity_id
_entity_poly.type
_entity_poly.pdbx_seq_one_letter_code
_entity_poly.pdbx_strand_id
1 'polypeptide(L)'
;MRRTYWIGGSLAVLGLVGALVLLKPHSSSAEPEKNAANVSPPMMPAAAAPLPINRVVLFSSGVGYFQREGEVQGSTRIDLAFPAQDINDLLKSLTL
;
A
#
# COMPACT_ATOMS: atom_id res chain seq x y z
N MET A 1 29.64 16.12 63.21
CA MET A 1 30.13 15.01 62.35
C MET A 1 28.98 14.01 62.21
N ARG A 2 28.04 14.21 61.27
CA ARG A 2 27.87 13.48 59.98
C ARG A 2 28.08 11.96 60.04
N ARG A 3 27.01 11.19 60.29
CA ARG A 3 26.73 9.83 59.76
C ARG A 3 25.52 9.20 60.47
N THR A 4 24.32 9.25 59.89
CA THR A 4 23.22 8.31 60.20
C THR A 4 21.98 8.51 59.30
N TYR A 5 22.13 8.48 57.96
CA TYR A 5 20.96 8.32 57.07
C TYR A 5 21.35 7.55 55.80
N TRP A 6 21.72 6.27 55.95
CA TRP A 6 22.05 5.39 54.82
C TRP A 6 21.32 4.03 54.84
N ILE A 7 20.18 3.94 55.54
CA ILE A 7 19.41 2.67 55.63
C ILE A 7 17.98 2.78 55.04
N GLY A 8 17.45 3.98 54.84
CA GLY A 8 16.08 4.16 54.32
C GLY A 8 15.91 4.01 52.79
N GLY A 9 16.98 4.18 52.00
CA GLY A 9 16.87 4.26 50.53
C GLY A 9 16.82 2.92 49.80
N SER A 10 17.29 1.82 50.41
CA SER A 10 17.46 0.55 49.69
C SER A 10 16.18 -0.31 49.64
N LEU A 11 15.26 -0.13 50.59
CA LEU A 11 14.01 -0.92 50.64
C LEU A 11 12.94 -0.47 49.63
N ALA A 12 13.01 0.77 49.13
CA ALA A 12 12.06 1.26 48.13
C ALA A 12 12.37 0.78 46.70
N VAL A 13 13.64 0.49 46.40
CA VAL A 13 14.07 0.08 45.04
C VAL A 13 13.75 -1.41 44.78
N LEU A 14 13.82 -2.26 45.79
CA LEU A 14 13.50 -3.70 45.66
C LEU A 14 12.00 -3.96 45.47
N GLY A 15 11.11 -3.14 46.05
CA GLY A 15 9.67 -3.27 45.86
C GLY A 15 9.23 -2.94 44.42
N LEU A 16 9.88 -1.98 43.77
CA LEU A 16 9.53 -1.54 42.42
C LEU A 16 10.04 -2.52 41.34
N VAL A 17 11.17 -3.19 41.58
CA VAL A 17 11.67 -4.28 40.71
C VAL A 17 10.78 -5.53 40.81
N GLY A 18 10.30 -5.88 42.00
CA GLY A 18 9.39 -7.01 42.19
C GLY A 18 8.05 -6.85 41.47
N ALA A 19 7.53 -5.63 41.39
CA ALA A 19 6.26 -5.33 40.70
C ALA A 19 6.38 -5.43 39.16
N LEU A 20 7.56 -5.13 38.59
CA LEU A 20 7.78 -5.21 37.14
C LEU A 20 7.91 -6.66 36.63
N VAL A 21 8.31 -7.60 37.48
CA VAL A 21 8.53 -9.02 37.12
C VAL A 21 7.22 -9.82 37.01
N LEU A 22 6.09 -9.30 37.51
CA LEU A 22 4.79 -9.98 37.45
C LEU A 22 3.98 -9.70 36.17
N LEU A 23 4.42 -8.80 35.28
CA LEU A 23 3.82 -8.65 33.95
C LEU A 23 4.34 -9.75 33.02
N LYS A 24 3.72 -10.93 33.08
CA LYS A 24 3.91 -11.98 32.06
C LYS A 24 3.30 -11.51 30.74
N PRO A 25 4.09 -11.34 29.66
CA PRO A 25 3.53 -10.99 28.35
C PRO A 25 2.67 -12.16 27.85
N HIS A 26 1.37 -11.93 27.70
CA HIS A 26 0.51 -12.84 26.96
C HIS A 26 0.86 -12.70 25.49
N SER A 27 1.68 -13.62 24.99
CA SER A 27 1.85 -13.81 23.55
C SER A 27 0.56 -14.39 23.02
N SER A 28 -0.27 -13.53 22.43
CA SER A 28 -1.42 -13.95 21.62
C SER A 28 -0.86 -14.70 20.41
N SER A 29 -0.82 -16.02 20.49
CA SER A 29 -0.59 -16.86 19.33
C SER A 29 -1.84 -16.74 18.47
N ALA A 30 -1.76 -15.95 17.40
CA ALA A 30 -2.79 -15.91 16.38
C ALA A 30 -2.96 -17.33 15.83
N GLU A 31 -4.06 -17.97 16.22
CA GLU A 31 -4.48 -19.27 15.73
C GLU A 31 -4.58 -19.19 14.20
N PRO A 32 -3.96 -20.11 13.44
CA PRO A 32 -4.03 -20.07 11.99
C PRO A 32 -5.48 -20.31 11.62
N GLU A 33 -6.10 -19.26 11.09
CA GLU A 33 -7.43 -19.26 10.53
C GLU A 33 -7.57 -20.47 9.61
N LYS A 34 -8.39 -21.44 10.02
CA LYS A 34 -8.82 -22.61 9.24
C LYS A 34 -9.73 -22.15 8.10
N ASN A 35 -9.21 -21.29 7.24
CA ASN A 35 -9.83 -20.76 6.02
C ASN A 35 -8.89 -20.88 4.80
N ALA A 36 -7.82 -21.69 4.91
CA ALA A 36 -6.91 -21.94 3.80
C ALA A 36 -7.52 -22.76 2.63
N ALA A 37 -8.78 -23.21 2.75
CA ALA A 37 -9.43 -24.05 1.73
C ALA A 37 -10.25 -23.27 0.69
N ASN A 38 -10.36 -21.94 0.78
CA ASN A 38 -11.13 -21.14 -0.17
C ASN A 38 -10.36 -19.99 -0.81
N VAL A 39 -9.03 -20.07 -0.83
CA VAL A 39 -8.22 -19.19 -1.67
C VAL A 39 -8.26 -19.74 -3.08
N SER A 40 -9.34 -19.44 -3.81
CA SER A 40 -9.31 -19.47 -5.26
C SER A 40 -8.03 -18.74 -5.71
N PRO A 41 -7.25 -19.30 -6.65
CA PRO A 41 -6.09 -18.60 -7.20
C PRO A 41 -6.53 -17.18 -7.55
N PRO A 42 -5.72 -16.13 -7.25
CA PRO A 42 -6.04 -14.80 -7.71
C PRO A 42 -6.25 -14.91 -9.22
N MET A 43 -7.49 -14.76 -9.66
CA MET A 43 -7.81 -14.74 -11.08
C MET A 43 -7.04 -13.54 -11.60
N MET A 44 -5.91 -13.81 -12.29
CA MET A 44 -5.13 -12.76 -12.92
C MET A 44 -6.13 -11.96 -13.75
N PRO A 45 -6.32 -10.65 -13.51
CA PRO A 45 -7.25 -9.87 -14.30
C PRO A 45 -6.84 -10.09 -15.75
N ALA A 46 -7.77 -10.64 -16.54
CA ALA A 46 -7.57 -10.74 -17.97
C ALA A 46 -7.25 -9.33 -18.45
N ALA A 47 -6.01 -9.09 -18.84
CA ALA A 47 -5.57 -7.78 -19.29
C ALA A 47 -6.53 -7.36 -20.40
N ALA A 48 -7.28 -6.28 -20.17
CA ALA A 48 -8.20 -5.79 -21.18
C ALA A 48 -7.39 -5.52 -22.45
N ALA A 49 -7.91 -5.98 -23.60
CA ALA A 49 -7.27 -5.67 -24.86
C ALA A 49 -7.13 -4.13 -24.98
N PRO A 50 -5.97 -3.61 -25.40
CA PRO A 50 -5.76 -2.17 -25.48
C PRO A 50 -6.78 -1.54 -26.43
N LEU A 51 -7.31 -0.37 -26.06
CA LEU A 51 -8.26 0.37 -26.89
C LEU A 51 -7.65 0.64 -28.29
N PRO A 52 -8.40 0.37 -29.37
CA PRO A 52 -7.91 0.57 -30.73
C PRO A 52 -7.68 2.06 -31.04
N ILE A 53 -6.78 2.33 -31.96
CA ILE A 53 -6.53 3.69 -32.48
C ILE A 53 -7.55 3.97 -33.58
N ASN A 54 -8.37 5.01 -33.39
CA ASN A 54 -9.40 5.40 -34.36
C ASN A 54 -9.04 6.69 -35.12
N ARG A 55 -8.11 7.50 -34.60
CA ARG A 55 -7.68 8.74 -35.25
C ARG A 55 -6.22 9.04 -34.98
N VAL A 56 -5.53 9.49 -36.02
CA VAL A 56 -4.16 10.00 -35.97
C VAL A 56 -4.12 11.35 -36.67
N VAL A 57 -3.54 12.35 -36.01
CA VAL A 57 -3.30 13.68 -36.58
C VAL A 57 -1.84 14.06 -36.36
N LEU A 58 -1.16 14.51 -37.41
CA LEU A 58 0.21 14.99 -37.34
C LEU A 58 0.21 16.49 -37.58
N PHE A 59 0.75 17.25 -36.62
CA PHE A 59 0.85 18.70 -36.72
C PHE A 59 2.23 19.09 -37.27
N SER A 60 2.29 20.22 -38.00
CA SER A 60 3.56 20.78 -38.51
C SER A 60 4.53 21.22 -37.41
N SER A 61 4.05 21.34 -36.17
CA SER A 61 4.85 21.57 -34.96
C SER A 61 5.71 20.36 -34.55
N GLY A 62 5.50 19.19 -35.17
CA GLY A 62 6.16 17.94 -34.79
C GLY A 62 5.46 17.17 -33.68
N VAL A 63 4.27 17.61 -33.24
CA VAL A 63 3.44 16.89 -32.25
C VAL A 63 2.47 15.96 -32.97
N GLY A 64 2.33 14.73 -32.48
CA GLY A 64 1.33 13.76 -32.94
C GLY A 64 0.18 13.59 -31.95
N TYR A 65 -1.06 13.56 -32.44
CA TYR A 65 -2.25 13.23 -31.66
C TYR A 65 -2.78 11.85 -32.05
N PHE A 66 -2.93 10.97 -31.06
CA PHE A 66 -3.38 9.59 -31.21
C PHE A 66 -4.61 9.35 -30.35
N GLN A 67 -5.77 9.20 -30.97
CA GLN A 67 -7.01 8.90 -30.28
C GLN A 67 -7.21 7.40 -30.17
N ARG A 68 -7.38 6.92 -28.94
CA ARG A 68 -7.83 5.56 -28.65
C ARG A 68 -9.25 5.61 -28.12
N GLU A 69 -10.12 4.78 -28.67
CA GLU A 69 -11.55 4.78 -28.34
C GLU A 69 -12.11 3.36 -28.37
N GLY A 70 -13.02 3.06 -27.46
CA GLY A 70 -13.73 1.80 -27.40
C GLY A 70 -14.65 1.73 -26.19
N GLU A 71 -15.53 0.73 -26.15
CA GLU A 71 -16.43 0.53 -25.03
C GLU A 71 -15.69 -0.09 -23.84
N VAL A 72 -15.91 0.51 -22.66
CA VAL A 72 -15.36 0.02 -21.39
C VAL A 72 -16.53 -0.43 -20.52
N GLN A 73 -16.55 -1.73 -20.18
CA GLN A 73 -17.62 -2.32 -19.39
C GLN A 73 -17.17 -2.52 -17.94
N GLY A 74 -17.99 -2.11 -16.96
CA GLY A 74 -17.70 -2.30 -15.55
C GLY A 74 -16.33 -1.72 -15.12
N SER A 75 -15.63 -2.42 -14.23
CA SER A 75 -14.30 -2.03 -13.73
C SER A 75 -13.19 -2.68 -14.57
N THR A 76 -13.12 -2.30 -15.84
CA THR A 76 -12.07 -2.77 -16.75
C THR A 76 -10.76 -2.02 -16.50
N ARG A 77 -9.66 -2.76 -16.35
CA ARG A 77 -8.31 -2.17 -16.23
C ARG A 77 -7.68 -2.03 -17.60
N ILE A 78 -7.28 -0.80 -17.96
CA ILE A 78 -6.57 -0.49 -19.19
C ILE A 78 -5.20 0.08 -18.81
N ASP A 79 -4.14 -0.64 -19.15
CA ASP A 79 -2.78 -0.15 -18.93
C ASP A 79 -2.36 0.69 -20.14
N LEU A 80 -1.97 1.95 -19.90
CA LEU A 80 -1.46 2.86 -20.92
C LEU A 80 -0.01 3.22 -20.58
N ALA A 81 0.91 2.94 -21.50
CA ALA A 81 2.34 3.19 -21.33
C ALA A 81 2.80 4.39 -22.14
N PHE A 82 3.46 5.34 -21.48
CA PHE A 82 3.94 6.58 -22.11
C PHE A 82 5.24 7.06 -21.47
N PRO A 83 6.03 7.89 -22.19
CA PRO A 83 7.17 8.58 -21.60
C PRO A 83 6.74 9.46 -20.43
N ALA A 84 7.55 9.50 -19.36
CA ALA A 84 7.22 10.24 -18.14
C ALA A 84 7.02 11.76 -18.39
N GLN A 85 7.73 12.32 -19.37
CA GLN A 85 7.61 13.73 -19.75
C GLN A 85 6.22 14.10 -20.29
N ASP A 86 5.48 13.14 -20.83
CA ASP A 86 4.18 13.36 -21.47
C ASP A 86 2.99 13.14 -20.51
N ILE A 87 3.26 12.71 -19.26
CA ILE A 87 2.21 12.27 -18.32
C ILE A 87 1.17 13.36 -18.03
N ASN A 88 1.59 14.62 -17.98
CA ASN A 88 0.70 15.74 -17.70
C ASN A 88 -0.29 15.98 -18.83
N ASP A 89 0.17 15.85 -20.07
CA ASP A 89 -0.68 16.10 -21.25
C ASP A 89 -1.66 14.95 -21.46
N LEU A 90 -1.24 13.73 -21.12
CA LEU A 90 -2.10 12.56 -21.11
C LEU A 90 -3.27 12.70 -20.13
N LEU A 91 -2.97 13.05 -18.87
CA LEU A 91 -4.00 13.23 -17.85
C LEU A 91 -5.00 14.34 -18.23
N LYS A 92 -4.53 15.42 -18.87
CA LYS A 92 -5.40 16.50 -19.35
C LYS A 92 -6.24 16.10 -20.55
N SER A 93 -5.79 15.13 -21.36
CA SER A 93 -6.49 14.68 -22.56
C SER A 93 -7.55 13.61 -22.30
N LEU A 94 -7.63 13.07 -21.08
CA LEU A 94 -8.53 11.96 -20.74
C LEU A 94 -9.98 12.43 -20.64
N THR A 95 -10.87 11.77 -21.39
CA THR A 95 -12.31 12.04 -21.45
C THR A 95 -13.10 10.76 -21.22
N LEU A 96 -14.29 10.85 -20.62
CA LEU A 96 -15.24 9.73 -20.41
C LEU A 96 -16.33 9.69 -21.49
#